data_AF-A0A8S9NCG7-F1
#
_entry.id   AF-A0A8S9NCG7-F1
#
_cell.length_a   1.000
_cell.length_b   1.000
_cell.length_c   1.000
_cell.angle_alpha   90.00
_cell.angle_beta   90.00
_cell.angle_gamma   90.00
#
_symmetry.space_group_name_H-M   'P 1'
#
loop_
_entity.id
_entity.type
_entity.pdbx_description
1 polymer ?
#
loop_
_entity_poly.entity_id
_entity_poly.type
_entity_poly.pdbx_seq_one_letter_code
_entity_poly.pdbx_strand_id
1 'polypeptide(L)'
;MTLRERHVDSGILLSGCQADETSADVGGGGGGKAYGAFSNAIQTVLKENGGALKNKQLVMMAREVLERLGFQQHPCLYCSDQNADATFLSQP
;
A
#
# COMPACT_ATOMS: atom_id res chain seq x y z
N MET A 1 -28.95 -16.93 20.63
CA MET A 1 -28.17 -15.97 19.82
C MET A 1 -27.42 -16.76 18.78
N THR A 2 -27.85 -16.73 17.53
CA THR A 2 -27.11 -17.34 16.43
C THR A 2 -25.84 -16.52 16.20
N LEU A 3 -24.69 -17.20 16.23
CA LEU A 3 -23.42 -16.62 15.77
C LEU A 3 -23.67 -16.11 14.35
N ARG A 4 -23.69 -14.78 14.16
CA ARG A 4 -23.59 -14.23 12.81
C ARG A 4 -22.29 -14.77 12.23
N GLU A 5 -22.37 -15.59 11.18
CA GLU A 5 -21.20 -15.88 10.36
C GLU A 5 -20.54 -14.53 10.05
N ARG A 6 -19.28 -14.36 10.45
CA ARG A 6 -18.50 -13.20 10.06
C ARG A 6 -18.37 -13.26 8.55
N HIS A 7 -19.18 -12.47 7.86
CA HIS A 7 -19.09 -12.30 6.43
C HIS A 7 -17.67 -11.82 6.11
N VAL A 8 -16.90 -12.67 5.44
CA VAL A 8 -15.56 -12.32 4.99
C VAL A 8 -15.72 -11.25 3.93
N ASP A 9 -15.18 -10.08 4.19
CA ASP A 9 -15.10 -8.99 3.23
C ASP A 9 -14.25 -9.42 2.03
N SER A 10 -14.84 -9.33 0.84
CA SER A 10 -14.21 -9.80 -0.40
C SER A 10 -13.25 -8.78 -1.03
N GLY A 11 -12.88 -7.72 -0.32
CA GLY A 11 -12.11 -6.63 -0.87
C GLY A 11 -11.27 -5.89 0.16
N ILE A 12 -10.19 -5.31 -0.33
CA ILE A 12 -9.33 -4.38 0.40
C ILE A 12 -9.18 -3.10 -0.44
N LEU A 13 -8.95 -1.97 0.21
CA LEU A 13 -8.64 -0.70 -0.46
C LEU A 13 -7.31 -0.16 0.07
N LEU A 14 -6.41 0.15 -0.86
CA LEU A 14 -5.16 0.87 -0.58
C LEU A 14 -5.28 2.25 -1.23
N SER A 15 -5.31 3.29 -0.40
CA SER A 15 -5.32 4.69 -0.87
C SER A 15 -3.90 5.26 -0.84
N GLY A 16 -3.60 6.24 -1.71
CA GLY A 16 -2.26 6.82 -1.82
C GLY A 16 -1.89 7.83 -0.75
N CYS A 17 -2.86 8.33 0.01
CA CYS A 17 -2.67 9.34 1.05
C CYS A 17 -3.83 9.30 2.06
N GLN A 18 -3.72 10.05 3.15
CA GLN A 18 -4.86 10.32 4.03
C GLN A 18 -5.86 11.28 3.36
N ALA A 19 -7.06 11.40 3.95
CA ALA A 19 -8.15 12.18 3.39
C ALA A 19 -7.85 13.70 3.30
N ASP A 20 -6.92 14.18 4.12
CA ASP A 20 -6.47 15.57 4.22
C ASP A 20 -5.15 15.84 3.49
N GLU A 21 -4.67 14.86 2.73
CA GLU A 21 -3.39 14.92 2.01
C GLU A 21 -3.60 14.85 0.49
N THR A 22 -2.51 15.08 -0.25
CA THR A 22 -2.48 14.94 -1.72
C THR A 22 -1.53 13.83 -2.12
N SER A 23 -2.03 12.88 -2.93
CA SER A 23 -1.18 11.88 -3.58
C SER A 23 -0.39 12.53 -4.72
N ALA A 24 0.93 12.34 -4.72
CA ALA A 24 1.84 13.01 -5.62
C ALA A 24 2.09 12.24 -6.93
N ASP A 25 2.04 12.97 -8.04
CA ASP A 25 2.63 12.58 -9.31
C ASP A 25 4.06 13.11 -9.40
N VAL A 26 5.01 12.22 -9.68
CA VAL A 26 6.42 12.58 -9.85
C VAL A 26 6.71 12.76 -11.33
N GLY A 27 7.16 13.96 -11.70
CA GLY A 27 7.59 14.25 -13.06
C GLY A 27 8.86 13.49 -13.43
N GLY A 28 8.97 13.08 -14.70
CA GLY A 28 10.15 12.39 -15.24
C GLY A 28 11.35 13.29 -15.51
N GLY A 29 11.63 14.31 -14.69
CA GLY A 29 12.67 15.31 -14.95
C GLY A 29 14.00 14.72 -15.43
N GLY A 30 14.73 15.44 -16.30
CA GLY A 30 16.03 14.98 -16.81
C GLY A 30 15.98 13.73 -17.70
N GLY A 31 14.83 13.44 -18.34
CA GLY A 31 14.66 12.29 -19.23
C GLY A 31 14.17 11.00 -18.56
N GLY A 32 13.80 11.07 -17.28
CA GLY A 32 13.11 9.99 -16.57
C GLY A 32 11.65 9.80 -17.03
N LYS A 33 11.02 8.74 -16.53
CA LYS A 33 9.57 8.50 -16.72
C LYS A 33 8.81 9.06 -15.53
N ALA A 34 7.66 9.67 -15.78
CA ALA A 34 6.76 10.08 -14.72
C ALA A 34 6.13 8.85 -14.04
N TYR A 35 5.77 8.98 -12.76
CA TYR A 35 5.13 7.91 -11.98
C TYR A 35 4.32 8.47 -10.82
N GLY A 36 3.31 7.72 -10.38
CA GLY A 36 2.62 8.00 -9.11
C GLY A 36 3.50 7.56 -7.94
N ALA A 37 3.72 8.45 -6.97
CA ALA A 37 4.66 8.21 -5.87
C ALA A 37 4.30 6.95 -5.06
N PHE A 38 3.01 6.75 -4.73
CA PHE A 38 2.58 5.57 -3.96
C PHE A 38 2.74 4.26 -4.75
N SER A 39 2.29 4.23 -6.01
CA SER A 39 2.43 3.03 -6.85
C SER A 39 3.89 2.64 -7.03
N ASN A 40 4.78 3.63 -7.22
CA ASN A 40 6.22 3.38 -7.28
C ASN A 40 6.78 2.87 -5.95
N ALA A 41 6.33 3.41 -4.81
CA ALA A 41 6.73 2.93 -3.49
C ALA A 41 6.35 1.46 -3.27
N ILE A 42 5.15 1.03 -3.69
CA ILE A 42 4.77 -0.40 -3.68
C ILE A 42 5.75 -1.24 -4.49
N GLN A 43 6.08 -0.81 -5.71
CA GLN A 43 7.02 -1.55 -6.57
C GLN A 43 8.43 -1.64 -5.94
N THR A 44 8.90 -0.56 -5.30
CA THR A 44 10.17 -0.56 -4.55
C THR A 44 10.13 -1.58 -3.42
N VAL A 45 9.09 -1.58 -2.59
CA VAL A 45 8.95 -2.55 -1.48
C VAL A 45 8.95 -3.99 -2.02
N LEU A 46 8.17 -4.29 -3.07
CA LEU A 46 8.11 -5.63 -3.66
C LEU A 46 9.46 -6.08 -4.24
N LYS A 47 10.25 -5.15 -4.79
CA LYS A 47 11.58 -5.46 -5.33
C LYS A 47 12.61 -5.72 -4.24
N GLU A 48 12.53 -4.98 -3.13
CA GLU A 48 13.44 -5.10 -1.98
C GLU A 48 13.12 -6.32 -1.10
N ASN A 49 11.89 -6.86 -1.19
CA ASN A 49 11.42 -7.98 -0.38
C ASN A 49 11.09 -9.20 -1.26
N GLY A 50 11.97 -10.20 -1.25
CA GLY A 50 11.77 -11.44 -2.02
C GLY A 50 10.75 -12.43 -1.45
N GLY A 51 10.16 -12.14 -0.28
CA GLY A 51 9.17 -13.00 0.37
C GLY A 51 7.75 -12.42 0.33
N ALA A 52 6.76 -13.28 0.58
CA ALA A 52 5.36 -12.89 0.69
C ALA A 52 5.15 -11.86 1.80
N LEU A 53 4.54 -10.71 1.45
CA LEU A 53 4.21 -9.65 2.39
C LEU A 53 2.73 -9.69 2.74
N LYS A 54 2.39 -9.40 3.99
CA LYS A 54 1.01 -9.13 4.37
C LYS A 54 0.56 -7.77 3.83
N ASN A 55 -0.75 -7.60 3.61
CA ASN A 55 -1.32 -6.32 3.17
C ASN A 55 -0.90 -5.15 4.08
N LYS A 56 -0.96 -5.32 5.41
CA LYS A 56 -0.53 -4.28 6.35
C LYS A 56 0.97 -3.98 6.30
N GLN A 57 1.80 -5.00 6.10
CA GLN A 57 3.25 -4.83 6.01
C GLN A 57 3.62 -4.03 4.76
N LEU A 58 3.02 -4.37 3.62
CA LEU A 58 3.23 -3.64 2.37
C LEU A 58 2.95 -2.14 2.53
N VAL A 59 1.81 -1.77 3.13
CA VAL A 59 1.44 -0.36 3.31
C VAL A 59 2.35 0.36 4.29
N MET A 60 2.75 -0.29 5.39
CA MET A 60 3.70 0.31 6.34
C MET A 60 5.07 0.56 5.70
N MET A 61 5.60 -0.41 4.95
CA MET A 61 6.88 -0.25 4.27
C MET A 61 6.80 0.78 3.12
N ALA A 62 5.66 0.87 2.43
CA ALA A 62 5.45 1.90 1.42
C ALA A 62 5.49 3.32 2.03
N ARG A 63 4.97 3.50 3.25
CA ARG A 63 5.11 4.78 4.00
C ARG A 63 6.57 5.10 4.27
N GLU A 64 7.36 4.13 4.73
CA GLU A 64 8.80 4.31 4.99
C GLU A 64 9.57 4.70 3.71
N VAL A 65 9.24 4.09 2.57
CA VAL A 65 9.83 4.47 1.27
C VAL A 65 9.47 5.91 0.90
N LEU A 66 8.21 6.31 1.08
CA LEU A 66 7.75 7.66 0.75
C LEU A 66 8.40 8.72 1.64
N GLU A 67 8.49 8.47 2.94
CA GLU A 67 9.17 9.34 3.91
C GLU A 67 10.65 9.52 3.54
N ARG A 68 11.35 8.42 3.23
CA ARG A 68 12.76 8.45 2.79
C ARG A 68 12.96 9.27 1.51
N LEU A 69 11.97 9.29 0.62
CA LEU A 69 11.98 10.07 -0.62
C LEU A 69 11.47 11.51 -0.42
N GLY A 70 11.08 11.90 0.80
CA GLY A 70 10.64 13.25 1.14
C GLY A 70 9.18 13.56 0.81
N PHE A 71 8.36 12.54 0.50
CA PHE A 71 6.92 12.73 0.31
C PHE A 71 6.21 12.83 1.67
N GLN A 72 5.22 13.73 1.74
CA GLN A 72 4.41 13.94 2.95
C GLN A 72 3.15 13.06 2.99
N GLN A 73 2.86 12.33 1.92
CA GLN A 73 1.66 11.51 1.82
C GLN A 73 1.79 10.20 2.62
N HIS A 74 0.72 9.77 3.27
CA HIS A 74 0.65 8.53 4.03
C HIS A 74 -0.42 7.59 3.47
N PRO A 75 -0.04 6.57 2.67
CA PRO A 75 -0.99 5.60 2.14
C PRO A 75 -1.78 4.88 3.23
N CYS A 76 -3.07 4.62 3.01
CA CYS A 76 -3.93 3.92 3.98
C CYS A 76 -4.42 2.57 3.49
N LEU A 77 -4.57 1.61 4.41
CA LEU A 77 -5.19 0.31 4.18
C LEU A 77 -6.57 0.28 4.85
N TYR A 78 -7.60 -0.09 4.07
CA TYR A 78 -8.96 -0.32 4.56
C TYR A 78 -9.38 -1.74 4.21
N CYS A 79 -9.50 -2.58 5.24
CA CYS A 79 -9.92 -3.97 5.14
C CYS A 79 -10.26 -4.52 6.53
N SER A 80 -10.77 -5.75 6.61
CA SER A 80 -10.85 -6.50 7.87
C SER A 80 -9.47 -6.83 8.45
N ASP A 81 -9.46 -7.20 9.73
CA ASP A 81 -8.26 -7.69 10.41
C ASP A 81 -7.69 -8.94 9.73
N GLN A 82 -8.56 -9.85 9.26
CA GLN A 82 -8.15 -11.05 8.54
C GLN A 82 -7.42 -10.68 7.26
N ASN A 83 -7.97 -9.73 6.49
CA ASN A 83 -7.36 -9.25 5.26
C ASN A 83 -6.07 -8.44 5.52
N ALA A 84 -5.97 -7.70 6.63
CA ALA A 84 -4.74 -6.99 7.00
C ALA A 84 -3.56 -7.95 7.19
N ASP A 85 -3.83 -9.16 7.69
CA ASP A 85 -2.85 -10.23 7.91
C ASP A 85 -2.72 -11.23 6.75
N ALA A 86 -3.55 -11.12 5.71
CA ALA A 86 -3.46 -11.93 4.50
C ALA A 86 -2.31 -11.46 3.59
N THR A 87 -1.76 -12.40 2.81
CA THR A 87 -0.72 -12.12 1.81
C THR A 87 -1.25 -11.19 0.72
N PHE A 88 -0.47 -10.17 0.38
CA PHE A 88 -0.77 -9.25 -0.70
C PHE A 88 -0.82 -9.99 -2.04
N LEU A 89 -1.94 -9.89 -2.75
CA LEU A 89 -2.17 -10.44 -4.11
C LEU A 89 -1.65 -11.86 -4.35
N SER A 90 -1.73 -12.73 -3.34
CA SER A 90 -1.27 -14.12 -3.44
C SER A 90 0.19 -14.27 -3.91
N GLN A 91 1.09 -13.40 -3.45
CA GLN A 91 2.54 -13.53 -3.70
C GLN A 91 3.03 -14.97 -3.42
N PRO A 92 3.93 -15.50 -4.28
CA PRO A 92 4.46 -16.85 -4.16
C PRO A 92 5.33 -17.06 -2.91
#